data_AF-A0A427YKB6-F1
#
_entry.id   AF-A0A427YKB6-F1
#
_cell.length_a   1.000
_cell.length_b   1.000
_cell.length_c   1.000
_cell.angle_alpha   90.00
_cell.angle_beta   90.00
_cell.angle_gamma   90.00
#
_symmetry.space_group_name_H-M   'P 1'
#
loop_
_entity.id
_entity.type
_entity.pdbx_description
1 polymer ?
#
loop_
_entity_poly.entity_id
_entity_poly.type
_entity_poly.pdbx_seq_one_letter_code
_entity_poly.pdbx_strand_id
1 'polypeptide(L)'
;MDVDSDLSSQLAAIVSAPNQRDRITSYQTLLASLLTPSVSSPNLITFGRHFTTSTSMALVVGRRVLGAFVIALCAGSGLDPKYYRGAEGEEAGGDEARWEELGTKGFEGEEGGERRREVVEGVLGGGGAAGWCDEQTTILRRLEAHLLQKEDDWLGAARALMQIPLEGGSRMISDQEKLAVYIQIVRLLLECGESGQAQTYFSRASLLIHTTEDKETRLSYRLCQARLFDFSARFNEAAQRYHELSFDSSIDEEDRLQMLKSAVTTSILAPAGPQRSRVLASLNRDERVSSSLPAHLPTMLRKMLLEYIVRAEEVKEFEGGLEEHQRAKVEGGGTVLERAVREHNVGACGKVYDNISFEALGAVLNLDAEGAENTARRMIEQGRLRAWIDQPLQLLHFESRAHADADADAQGTAGGLGVEREEKEVQPVTWTERWDERIRGLV
;
A
#
# COMPACT_ATOMS: atom_id res chain seq x y z
N MET A 1 -42.30 -13.97 -0.89
CA MET A 1 -42.15 -15.12 -1.79
C MET A 1 -42.64 -14.87 -3.21
N ASP A 2 -43.14 -13.67 -3.60
CA ASP A 2 -43.70 -13.43 -4.96
C ASP A 2 -43.14 -12.20 -5.71
N VAL A 3 -42.02 -11.59 -5.27
CA VAL A 3 -41.50 -10.36 -5.92
C VAL A 3 -40.55 -10.69 -7.07
N ASP A 4 -39.67 -11.69 -6.92
CA ASP A 4 -38.72 -12.09 -7.98
C ASP A 4 -39.41 -12.71 -9.21
N SER A 5 -40.59 -13.32 -9.04
CA SER A 5 -41.34 -13.93 -10.14
C SER A 5 -41.96 -12.89 -11.07
N ASP A 6 -42.40 -11.74 -10.53
CA ASP A 6 -43.03 -10.70 -11.33
C ASP A 6 -42.01 -10.01 -12.24
N LEU A 7 -40.87 -9.59 -11.69
CA LEU A 7 -39.81 -8.94 -12.49
C LEU A 7 -39.24 -9.88 -13.55
N SER A 8 -39.01 -11.15 -13.21
CA SER A 8 -38.54 -12.16 -14.17
C SER A 8 -39.53 -12.34 -15.33
N SER A 9 -40.84 -12.28 -15.05
CA SER A 9 -41.87 -12.38 -16.07
C SER A 9 -41.88 -11.14 -17.00
N GLN A 10 -41.68 -9.94 -16.44
CA GLN A 10 -41.58 -8.70 -17.21
C GLN A 10 -40.35 -8.70 -18.12
N LEU A 11 -39.19 -9.16 -17.62
CA LEU A 11 -37.97 -9.29 -18.41
C LEU A 11 -38.16 -10.30 -19.56
N ALA A 12 -38.80 -11.45 -19.30
CA ALA A 12 -39.12 -12.43 -20.33
C ALA A 12 -40.07 -11.87 -21.40
N ALA A 13 -41.07 -11.08 -21.01
CA ALA A 13 -41.98 -10.41 -21.95
C ALA A 13 -41.22 -9.45 -22.86
N ILE A 14 -40.28 -8.67 -22.33
CA ILE A 14 -39.45 -7.74 -23.13
C ILE A 14 -38.58 -8.53 -24.13
N VAL A 15 -37.98 -9.66 -23.74
CA VAL A 15 -37.19 -10.50 -24.65
C VAL A 15 -37.99 -10.94 -25.88
N SER A 16 -39.28 -11.22 -25.72
CA SER A 16 -40.17 -11.69 -26.80
C SER A 16 -40.53 -10.62 -27.83
N ALA A 17 -40.28 -9.33 -27.56
CA ALA A 17 -40.61 -8.26 -28.49
C ALA A 17 -39.70 -8.28 -29.74
N PRO A 18 -40.28 -8.21 -30.95
CA PRO A 18 -39.52 -8.41 -32.20
C PRO A 18 -38.58 -7.24 -32.52
N ASN A 19 -38.96 -6.01 -32.16
CA ASN A 19 -38.20 -4.81 -32.48
C ASN A 19 -37.14 -4.50 -31.41
N GLN A 20 -35.88 -4.27 -31.83
CA GLN A 20 -34.78 -3.92 -30.92
C GLN A 20 -34.97 -2.56 -30.24
N ARG A 21 -35.53 -1.56 -30.96
CA ARG A 21 -35.74 -0.21 -30.40
C ARG A 21 -36.78 -0.22 -29.28
N ASP A 22 -37.86 -0.98 -29.48
CA ASP A 22 -38.91 -1.12 -28.48
C ASP A 22 -38.39 -1.89 -27.26
N ARG A 23 -37.56 -2.92 -27.47
CA ARG A 23 -36.88 -3.63 -26.37
C ARG A 23 -36.02 -2.70 -25.52
N ILE A 24 -35.18 -1.89 -26.14
CA ILE A 24 -34.35 -0.90 -25.42
C ILE A 24 -35.22 0.03 -24.60
N THR A 25 -36.28 0.58 -25.21
CA THR A 25 -37.18 1.54 -24.55
C THR A 25 -37.91 0.90 -23.36
N SER A 26 -38.41 -0.33 -23.52
CA SER A 26 -39.07 -1.08 -22.45
C SER A 26 -38.11 -1.42 -21.32
N TYR A 27 -36.89 -1.88 -21.62
CA TYR A 27 -35.87 -2.13 -20.60
C TYR A 27 -35.46 -0.87 -19.84
N GLN A 28 -35.25 0.24 -20.54
CA GLN A 28 -34.92 1.52 -19.89
C GLN A 28 -36.09 2.03 -19.03
N THR A 29 -37.32 1.87 -19.48
CA THR A 29 -38.50 2.25 -18.67
C THR A 29 -38.59 1.40 -17.41
N LEU A 30 -38.33 0.09 -17.52
CA LEU A 30 -38.26 -0.81 -16.37
C LEU A 30 -37.10 -0.45 -15.44
N LEU A 31 -35.91 -0.15 -15.96
CA LEU A 31 -34.78 0.30 -15.14
C LEU A 31 -35.12 1.57 -14.35
N ALA A 32 -35.74 2.55 -15.01
CA ALA A 32 -36.14 3.80 -14.36
C ALA A 32 -37.18 3.58 -13.24
N SER A 33 -38.09 2.60 -13.37
CA SER A 33 -39.04 2.28 -12.31
C SER A 33 -38.41 1.52 -11.12
N LEU A 34 -37.26 0.88 -11.33
CA LEU A 34 -36.50 0.23 -10.24
C LEU A 34 -35.62 1.22 -9.46
N LEU A 35 -35.17 2.31 -10.09
CA LEU A 35 -34.34 3.37 -9.48
C LEU A 35 -35.19 4.42 -8.77
N THR A 36 -35.91 4.00 -7.72
CA THR A 36 -36.70 4.88 -6.86
C THR A 36 -35.98 5.12 -5.51
N PRO A 37 -36.33 6.15 -4.71
CA PRO A 37 -35.64 6.49 -3.45
C PRO A 37 -35.57 5.37 -2.39
N SER A 38 -36.25 4.25 -2.60
CA SER A 38 -36.14 3.02 -1.80
C SER A 38 -35.81 1.84 -2.72
N VAL A 39 -34.59 1.81 -3.25
CA VAL A 39 -34.13 0.74 -4.14
C VAL A 39 -34.26 -0.63 -3.47
N SER A 40 -34.82 -1.59 -4.21
CA SER A 40 -34.85 -3.01 -3.84
C SER A 40 -33.62 -3.72 -4.43
N SER A 41 -32.66 -4.09 -3.57
CA SER A 41 -31.46 -4.83 -3.99
C SER A 41 -31.81 -6.10 -4.79
N PRO A 42 -32.76 -6.96 -4.34
CA PRO A 42 -33.14 -8.16 -5.09
C PRO A 42 -33.61 -7.87 -6.52
N ASN A 43 -34.42 -6.82 -6.71
CA ASN A 43 -34.94 -6.48 -8.04
C ASN A 43 -33.82 -6.01 -8.98
N LEU A 44 -32.90 -5.17 -8.49
CA LEU A 44 -31.76 -4.73 -9.30
C LEU A 44 -30.77 -5.87 -9.58
N ILE A 45 -30.58 -6.79 -8.64
CA ILE A 45 -29.77 -8.00 -8.85
C ILE A 45 -30.37 -8.86 -9.96
N THR A 46 -31.68 -9.13 -9.88
CA THR A 46 -32.41 -9.89 -10.91
C THR A 46 -32.33 -9.18 -12.27
N PHE A 47 -32.50 -7.86 -12.30
CA PHE A 47 -32.35 -7.06 -13.52
C PHE A 47 -30.93 -7.15 -14.12
N GLY A 48 -29.88 -6.95 -13.32
CA GLY A 48 -28.50 -7.00 -13.79
C GLY A 48 -28.09 -8.40 -14.25
N ARG A 49 -28.46 -9.45 -13.50
CA ARG A 49 -28.20 -10.86 -13.85
C ARG A 49 -28.81 -11.26 -15.18
N HIS A 50 -30.01 -10.76 -15.49
CA HIS A 50 -30.64 -10.99 -16.80
C HIS A 50 -29.76 -10.60 -17.98
N PHE A 51 -28.87 -9.62 -17.81
CA PHE A 51 -27.89 -9.27 -18.83
C PHE A 51 -26.58 -10.06 -18.68
N THR A 52 -26.02 -10.17 -17.47
CA THR A 52 -24.69 -10.77 -17.29
C THR A 52 -24.65 -12.29 -17.49
N THR A 53 -25.77 -13.00 -17.23
CA THR A 53 -25.85 -14.47 -17.37
C THR A 53 -26.52 -14.93 -18.66
N SER A 54 -27.07 -14.01 -19.46
CA SER A 54 -27.80 -14.36 -20.69
C SER A 54 -26.85 -14.63 -21.84
N THR A 55 -26.98 -15.82 -22.44
CA THR A 55 -26.18 -16.28 -23.58
C THR A 55 -26.79 -15.90 -24.94
N SER A 56 -28.05 -15.42 -24.96
CA SER A 56 -28.81 -15.13 -26.19
C SER A 56 -29.21 -13.65 -26.35
N MET A 57 -28.56 -12.75 -25.59
CA MET A 57 -28.86 -11.32 -25.63
C MET A 57 -28.43 -10.66 -26.94
N ALA A 58 -29.30 -9.84 -27.53
CA ALA A 58 -28.93 -9.01 -28.67
C ALA A 58 -27.91 -7.94 -28.22
N LEU A 59 -26.69 -7.98 -28.74
CA LEU A 59 -25.55 -7.17 -28.27
C LEU A 59 -25.85 -5.67 -28.17
N VAL A 60 -26.52 -5.09 -29.17
CA VAL A 60 -26.87 -3.67 -29.20
C VAL A 60 -27.81 -3.30 -28.05
N VAL A 61 -28.81 -4.15 -27.78
CA VAL A 61 -29.77 -3.96 -26.68
C VAL A 61 -29.06 -4.15 -25.34
N GLY A 62 -28.30 -5.23 -25.20
CA GLY A 62 -27.56 -5.56 -23.98
C GLY A 62 -26.58 -4.47 -23.58
N ARG A 63 -25.71 -4.03 -24.49
CA ARG A 63 -24.70 -3.00 -24.20
C ARG A 63 -25.33 -1.67 -23.81
N ARG A 64 -26.37 -1.23 -24.52
CA ARG A 64 -27.03 0.06 -24.23
C ARG A 64 -27.75 0.06 -22.88
N VAL A 65 -28.47 -1.01 -22.56
CA VAL A 65 -29.22 -1.11 -21.30
C VAL A 65 -28.29 -1.38 -20.12
N LEU A 66 -27.33 -2.30 -20.27
CA LEU A 66 -26.37 -2.61 -19.22
C LEU A 66 -25.44 -1.42 -18.95
N GLY A 67 -25.05 -0.66 -19.97
CA GLY A 67 -24.33 0.60 -19.80
C GLY A 67 -25.11 1.60 -18.95
N ALA A 68 -26.40 1.83 -19.25
CA ALA A 68 -27.27 2.68 -18.45
C ALA A 68 -27.41 2.21 -16.98
N PHE A 69 -27.54 0.90 -16.78
CA PHE A 69 -27.58 0.29 -15.45
C PHE A 69 -26.29 0.53 -14.67
N VAL A 70 -25.14 0.30 -15.30
CA VAL A 70 -23.81 0.51 -14.68
C VAL A 70 -23.59 1.99 -14.32
N ILE A 71 -23.96 2.92 -15.20
CA ILE A 71 -23.88 4.36 -14.92
C ILE A 71 -24.74 4.71 -13.70
N ALA A 72 -25.98 4.23 -13.64
CA ALA A 72 -26.85 4.46 -12.49
C ALA A 72 -26.29 3.88 -11.18
N LEU A 73 -25.63 2.71 -11.23
CA LEU A 73 -24.96 2.15 -10.05
C LEU A 73 -23.73 2.98 -9.64
N CYS A 74 -22.95 3.49 -10.59
CA CYS A 74 -21.76 4.28 -10.29
C CYS A 74 -22.11 5.69 -9.78
N ALA A 75 -23.22 6.25 -10.21
CA ALA A 75 -23.64 7.61 -9.86
C ALA A 75 -23.84 7.77 -8.35
N GLY A 76 -23.30 8.85 -7.78
CA GLY A 76 -23.33 9.13 -6.34
C GLY A 76 -22.47 8.20 -5.48
N SER A 77 -21.70 7.27 -6.06
CA SER A 77 -20.81 6.38 -5.29
C SER A 77 -19.49 7.04 -4.88
N GLY A 78 -19.11 8.12 -5.55
CA GLY A 78 -17.80 8.79 -5.42
C GLY A 78 -16.72 8.22 -6.34
N LEU A 79 -16.97 7.10 -7.04
CA LEU A 79 -16.06 6.55 -8.06
C LEU A 79 -15.77 7.62 -9.12
N ASP A 80 -14.52 7.71 -9.57
CA ASP A 80 -14.11 8.69 -10.58
C ASP A 80 -14.89 8.46 -11.90
N PRO A 81 -15.61 9.48 -12.41
CA PRO A 81 -16.36 9.40 -13.66
C PRO A 81 -15.58 8.88 -14.86
N LYS A 82 -14.26 9.07 -14.90
CA LYS A 82 -13.42 8.57 -16.01
C LYS A 82 -13.47 7.06 -16.18
N TYR A 83 -13.88 6.32 -15.15
CA TYR A 83 -13.95 4.86 -15.21
C TYR A 83 -15.27 4.32 -15.74
N TYR A 84 -16.34 5.13 -15.79
CA TYR A 84 -17.67 4.65 -16.21
C TYR A 84 -18.37 5.54 -17.23
N ARG A 85 -17.84 6.73 -17.52
CA ARG A 85 -18.21 7.52 -18.69
C ARG A 85 -17.39 7.10 -19.90
N GLY A 86 -17.97 7.24 -21.09
CA GLY A 86 -17.22 7.06 -22.34
C GLY A 86 -16.02 8.01 -22.42
N ALA A 87 -15.05 7.69 -23.27
CA ALA A 87 -13.86 8.54 -23.44
C ALA A 87 -14.26 9.96 -23.87
N GLU A 88 -13.55 10.98 -23.38
CA GLU A 88 -13.79 12.38 -23.78
C GLU A 88 -13.74 12.51 -25.32
N GLY A 89 -14.87 12.81 -25.94
CA GLY A 89 -15.00 12.99 -27.39
C GLY A 89 -15.79 11.91 -28.13
N GLU A 90 -16.17 10.80 -27.49
CA GLU A 90 -17.30 9.99 -27.97
C GLU A 90 -18.59 10.75 -27.67
N GLU A 91 -19.56 10.77 -28.61
CA GLU A 91 -20.87 11.39 -28.38
C GLU A 91 -21.49 10.75 -27.12
N ALA A 92 -21.38 11.45 -25.99
CA ALA A 92 -22.04 11.07 -24.75
C ALA A 92 -23.48 10.78 -25.12
N GLY A 93 -23.91 9.52 -24.95
CA GLY A 93 -25.26 9.14 -25.29
C GLY A 93 -26.17 10.07 -24.49
N GLY A 94 -27.04 10.85 -25.15
CA GLY A 94 -27.80 11.94 -24.50
C GLY A 94 -28.65 11.56 -23.28
N ASP A 95 -28.66 10.28 -22.89
CA ASP A 95 -29.34 9.72 -21.73
C ASP A 95 -28.41 9.49 -20.50
N GLU A 96 -27.08 9.67 -20.59
CA GLU A 96 -26.15 9.39 -19.46
C GLU A 96 -26.50 10.22 -18.21
N ALA A 97 -26.69 11.53 -18.37
CA ALA A 97 -27.06 12.43 -17.28
C ALA A 97 -28.36 12.02 -16.58
N ARG A 98 -29.32 11.46 -17.34
CA ARG A 98 -30.58 10.95 -16.78
C ARG A 98 -30.33 9.77 -15.83
N TRP A 99 -29.46 8.84 -16.22
CA TRP A 99 -29.15 7.68 -15.39
C TRP A 99 -28.32 8.05 -14.17
N GLU A 100 -27.46 9.06 -14.29
CA GLU A 100 -26.74 9.60 -13.14
C GLU A 100 -27.68 10.22 -12.09
N GLU A 101 -28.65 11.01 -12.54
CA GLU A 101 -29.64 11.61 -11.64
C GLU A 101 -30.49 10.54 -10.94
N LEU A 102 -31.01 9.56 -11.69
CA LEU A 102 -31.82 8.47 -11.14
C LEU A 102 -31.02 7.58 -10.19
N GLY A 103 -29.77 7.25 -10.53
CA GLY A 103 -28.87 6.49 -9.68
C GLY A 103 -28.55 7.20 -8.38
N THR A 104 -28.23 8.49 -8.45
CA THR A 104 -27.93 9.31 -7.26
C THR A 104 -29.14 9.37 -6.32
N LYS A 105 -30.35 9.57 -6.85
CA LYS A 105 -31.59 9.58 -6.06
C LYS A 105 -31.97 8.20 -5.52
N GLY A 106 -31.74 7.15 -6.30
CA GLY A 106 -32.11 5.78 -5.90
C GLY A 106 -31.27 5.24 -4.75
N PHE A 107 -29.99 5.59 -4.72
CA PHE A 107 -29.06 5.20 -3.65
C PHE A 107 -28.79 6.34 -2.66
N GLU A 108 -29.70 7.31 -2.55
CA GLU A 108 -29.61 8.37 -1.54
C GLU A 108 -29.91 7.81 -0.14
N GLY A 109 -29.24 8.35 0.88
CA GLY A 109 -29.42 7.95 2.29
C GLY A 109 -28.31 7.03 2.83
N GLU A 110 -28.36 6.79 4.15
CA GLU A 110 -27.29 6.10 4.91
C GLU A 110 -27.05 4.66 4.42
N GLU A 111 -28.11 3.92 4.13
CA GLU A 111 -28.04 2.52 3.65
C GLU A 111 -27.83 2.42 2.12
N GLY A 112 -27.73 3.55 1.41
CA GLY A 112 -27.58 3.57 -0.05
C GLY A 112 -26.28 2.94 -0.53
N GLY A 113 -25.18 3.13 0.21
CA GLY A 113 -23.89 2.52 -0.08
C GLY A 113 -23.92 0.99 0.03
N GLU A 114 -24.48 0.47 1.12
CA GLU A 114 -24.61 -0.96 1.38
C GLU A 114 -25.49 -1.64 0.33
N ARG A 115 -26.68 -1.07 0.02
CA ARG A 115 -27.55 -1.59 -1.04
C ARG A 115 -26.85 -1.61 -2.39
N ARG A 116 -26.06 -0.58 -2.71
CA ARG A 116 -25.29 -0.52 -3.96
C ARG A 116 -24.27 -1.67 -4.02
N ARG A 117 -23.56 -1.94 -2.92
CA ARG A 117 -22.62 -3.06 -2.81
C ARG A 117 -23.32 -4.40 -2.99
N GLU A 118 -24.42 -4.64 -2.27
CA GLU A 118 -25.22 -5.87 -2.40
C GLU A 118 -25.65 -6.12 -3.86
N VAL A 119 -26.08 -5.06 -4.56
CA VAL A 119 -26.47 -5.16 -5.96
C VAL A 119 -25.28 -5.52 -6.84
N VAL A 120 -24.13 -4.86 -6.67
CA VAL A 120 -22.93 -5.11 -7.46
C VAL A 120 -22.42 -6.55 -7.24
N GLU A 121 -22.27 -6.97 -5.99
CA GLU A 121 -21.85 -8.34 -5.63
C GLU A 121 -22.85 -9.38 -6.13
N GLY A 122 -24.15 -9.10 -5.98
CA GLY A 122 -25.21 -9.98 -6.45
C GLY A 122 -25.17 -10.16 -7.97
N VAL A 123 -24.98 -9.08 -8.73
CA VAL A 123 -24.86 -9.13 -10.20
C VAL A 123 -23.60 -9.87 -10.66
N LEU A 124 -22.47 -9.67 -9.98
CA LEU A 124 -21.19 -10.31 -10.31
C LEU A 124 -21.10 -11.79 -9.85
N GLY A 125 -21.82 -12.16 -8.79
CA GLY A 125 -21.82 -13.51 -8.21
C GLY A 125 -22.62 -14.56 -8.99
N GLY A 126 -23.34 -14.17 -10.05
CA GLY A 126 -24.22 -15.06 -10.84
C GLY A 126 -23.50 -16.12 -11.69
N GLY A 127 -22.17 -16.14 -11.73
CA GLY A 127 -21.36 -17.06 -12.52
C GLY A 127 -21.13 -16.60 -13.97
N GLY A 128 -19.88 -16.79 -14.45
CA GLY A 128 -19.41 -16.61 -15.83
C GLY A 128 -20.00 -15.42 -16.59
N ALA A 129 -19.47 -14.22 -16.39
CA ALA A 129 -19.84 -13.06 -17.19
C ALA A 129 -19.73 -13.40 -18.68
N ALA A 130 -20.82 -13.25 -19.42
CA ALA A 130 -20.81 -13.47 -20.84
C ALA A 130 -19.79 -12.51 -21.48
N GLY A 131 -18.81 -13.02 -22.25
CA GLY A 131 -17.68 -12.22 -22.74
C GLY A 131 -18.02 -10.98 -23.58
N TRP A 132 -19.31 -10.80 -23.95
CA TRP A 132 -19.76 -9.59 -24.63
C TRP A 132 -19.90 -8.36 -23.72
N CYS A 133 -19.98 -8.55 -22.40
CA CYS A 133 -20.14 -7.50 -21.38
C CYS A 133 -18.87 -7.27 -20.53
N ASP A 134 -17.69 -7.62 -21.06
CA ASP A 134 -16.39 -7.45 -20.38
C ASP A 134 -16.17 -6.01 -19.90
N GLU A 135 -16.56 -5.02 -20.70
CA GLU A 135 -16.44 -3.60 -20.36
C GLU A 135 -17.31 -3.24 -19.15
N GLN A 136 -18.61 -3.55 -19.19
CA GLN A 136 -19.53 -3.27 -18.09
C GLN A 136 -19.14 -4.03 -16.83
N THR A 137 -18.67 -5.28 -16.96
CA THR A 137 -18.16 -6.07 -15.85
C THR A 137 -16.91 -5.44 -15.24
N THR A 138 -15.99 -4.91 -16.06
CA THR A 138 -14.79 -4.20 -15.57
C THR A 138 -15.18 -2.98 -14.75
N ILE A 139 -16.16 -2.19 -15.20
CA ILE A 139 -16.65 -1.03 -14.45
C ILE A 139 -17.27 -1.47 -13.12
N LEU A 140 -18.09 -2.53 -13.12
CA LEU A 140 -18.67 -3.08 -11.90
C LEU A 140 -17.61 -3.58 -10.92
N ARG A 141 -16.52 -4.21 -11.37
CA ARG A 141 -15.39 -4.61 -10.52
C ARG A 141 -14.65 -3.42 -9.91
N ARG A 142 -14.49 -2.33 -10.67
CA ARG A 142 -13.93 -1.07 -10.14
C ARG A 142 -14.85 -0.45 -9.09
N LEU A 143 -16.16 -0.48 -9.32
CA LEU A 143 -17.15 -0.02 -8.35
C LEU A 143 -17.17 -0.89 -7.09
N GLU A 144 -17.16 -2.21 -7.23
CA GLU A 144 -17.06 -3.19 -6.13
C GLU A 144 -15.83 -2.87 -5.27
N ALA A 145 -14.67 -2.72 -5.89
CA ALA A 145 -13.43 -2.39 -5.19
C ALA A 145 -13.48 -1.03 -4.49
N HIS A 146 -14.14 -0.02 -5.08
CA HIS A 146 -14.31 1.30 -4.49
C HIS A 146 -15.26 1.29 -3.28
N LEU A 147 -16.34 0.52 -3.33
CA LEU A 147 -17.27 0.39 -2.21
C LEU A 147 -16.63 -0.39 -1.06
N LEU A 148 -15.92 -1.48 -1.34
CA LEU A 148 -15.20 -2.25 -0.32
C LEU A 148 -14.08 -1.44 0.35
N GLN A 149 -13.38 -0.57 -0.39
CA GLN A 149 -12.41 0.37 0.18
C GLN A 149 -13.04 1.34 1.18
N LYS A 150 -14.26 1.83 0.92
CA LYS A 150 -14.98 2.72 1.85
C LYS A 150 -15.40 2.03 3.15
N GLU A 151 -15.42 0.71 3.15
CA GLU A 151 -15.75 -0.13 4.30
C GLU A 151 -14.50 -0.75 4.95
N ASP A 152 -13.31 -0.28 4.57
CA ASP A 152 -12.00 -0.80 5.00
C ASP A 152 -11.76 -2.29 4.68
N ASP A 153 -12.52 -2.90 3.75
CA ASP A 153 -12.24 -4.25 3.24
C ASP A 153 -11.23 -4.21 2.08
N TRP A 154 -9.96 -3.99 2.44
CA TRP A 154 -8.84 -3.92 1.51
C TRP A 154 -8.65 -5.21 0.71
N LEU A 155 -8.85 -6.36 1.35
CA LEU A 155 -8.64 -7.67 0.71
C LEU A 155 -9.76 -7.98 -0.27
N GLY A 156 -11.01 -7.70 0.08
CA GLY A 156 -12.15 -7.78 -0.83
C GLY A 156 -11.97 -6.89 -2.04
N ALA A 157 -11.57 -5.63 -1.82
CA ALA A 157 -11.29 -4.69 -2.90
C ALA A 157 -10.19 -5.17 -3.84
N ALA A 158 -9.08 -5.70 -3.29
CA ALA A 158 -8.01 -6.26 -4.09
C ALA A 158 -8.52 -7.43 -4.95
N ARG A 159 -9.27 -8.36 -4.34
CA ARG A 159 -9.85 -9.52 -5.04
C ARG A 159 -10.78 -9.10 -6.17
N ALA A 160 -11.61 -8.09 -5.97
CA ALA A 160 -12.49 -7.55 -7.01
C ALA A 160 -11.68 -7.10 -8.25
N LEU A 161 -10.61 -6.33 -8.04
CA LEU A 161 -9.75 -5.88 -9.14
C LEU A 161 -8.95 -7.00 -9.80
N MET A 162 -8.55 -8.04 -9.05
CA MET A 162 -7.87 -9.21 -9.61
C MET A 162 -8.74 -10.01 -10.59
N GLN A 163 -10.07 -9.89 -10.49
CA GLN A 163 -11.00 -10.55 -11.40
C GLN A 163 -11.16 -9.81 -12.75
N ILE A 164 -10.56 -8.62 -12.91
CA ILE A 164 -10.57 -7.91 -14.18
C ILE A 164 -9.68 -8.68 -15.17
N PRO A 165 -10.19 -9.09 -16.35
CA PRO A 165 -9.41 -9.82 -17.34
C PRO A 165 -8.43 -8.87 -18.07
N LEU A 166 -7.29 -8.58 -17.43
CA LEU A 166 -6.26 -7.70 -17.98
C LEU A 166 -5.50 -8.33 -19.15
N GLU A 167 -5.40 -9.66 -19.19
CA GLU A 167 -4.72 -10.42 -20.24
C GLU A 167 -5.71 -11.39 -20.89
N GLY A 168 -5.82 -11.36 -22.22
CA GLY A 168 -6.62 -12.34 -22.98
C GLY A 168 -8.13 -12.12 -23.00
N GLY A 169 -8.62 -10.96 -22.56
CA GLY A 169 -10.03 -10.57 -22.72
C GLY A 169 -10.42 -10.24 -24.16
N SER A 170 -11.73 -10.12 -24.43
CA SER A 170 -12.22 -9.68 -25.74
C SER A 170 -11.88 -8.20 -26.03
N ARG A 171 -11.72 -7.41 -24.95
CA ARG A 171 -11.31 -6.01 -24.97
C ARG A 171 -9.79 -5.89 -24.99
N MET A 172 -9.26 -5.07 -25.90
CA MET A 172 -7.87 -4.62 -25.83
C MET A 172 -7.74 -3.56 -24.74
N ILE A 173 -6.92 -3.85 -23.73
CA ILE A 173 -6.62 -2.94 -22.62
C ILE A 173 -5.21 -2.39 -22.85
N SER A 174 -5.04 -1.07 -22.76
CA SER A 174 -3.73 -0.44 -22.95
C SER A 174 -2.78 -0.81 -21.81
N ASP A 175 -1.48 -0.84 -22.10
CA ASP A 175 -0.46 -1.13 -21.07
C ASP A 175 -0.50 -0.11 -19.92
N GLN A 176 -0.90 1.12 -20.21
CA GLN A 176 -1.15 2.17 -19.21
C GLN A 176 -2.28 1.80 -18.25
N GLU A 177 -3.41 1.32 -18.78
CA GLU A 177 -4.55 0.91 -17.96
C GLU A 177 -4.21 -0.34 -17.14
N LYS A 178 -3.50 -1.31 -17.72
CA LYS A 178 -3.01 -2.49 -17.00
C LYS A 178 -2.11 -2.10 -15.83
N LEU A 179 -1.16 -1.20 -16.06
CA LEU A 179 -0.25 -0.69 -15.04
C LEU A 179 -1.04 -0.05 -13.88
N ALA A 180 -2.00 0.80 -14.18
CA ALA A 180 -2.83 1.46 -13.17
C ALA A 180 -3.59 0.44 -12.29
N VAL A 181 -4.19 -0.59 -12.90
CA VAL A 181 -4.88 -1.65 -12.14
C VAL A 181 -3.90 -2.47 -11.30
N TYR A 182 -2.73 -2.85 -11.83
CA TYR A 182 -1.72 -3.58 -11.07
C TYR A 182 -1.22 -2.78 -9.86
N ILE A 183 -0.95 -1.47 -10.03
CA ILE A 183 -0.55 -0.61 -8.91
C ILE A 183 -1.64 -0.53 -7.85
N GLN A 184 -2.90 -0.39 -8.25
CA GLN A 184 -4.01 -0.36 -7.31
C GLN A 184 -4.15 -1.67 -6.51
N ILE A 185 -4.02 -2.82 -7.18
CA ILE A 185 -3.99 -4.14 -6.52
C ILE A 185 -2.85 -4.22 -5.52
N VAL A 186 -1.64 -3.78 -5.90
CA VAL A 186 -0.46 -3.81 -5.01
C VAL A 186 -0.70 -2.94 -3.77
N ARG A 187 -1.24 -1.73 -3.93
CA ARG A 187 -1.57 -0.84 -2.79
C ARG A 187 -2.52 -1.52 -1.82
N LEU A 188 -3.63 -2.06 -2.32
CA LEU A 188 -4.65 -2.73 -1.51
C LEU A 188 -4.10 -3.95 -0.75
N LEU A 189 -3.28 -4.76 -1.43
CA LEU A 189 -2.65 -5.93 -0.80
C LEU A 189 -1.64 -5.55 0.28
N LEU A 190 -0.93 -4.43 0.12
CA LEU A 190 0.01 -3.93 1.13
C LEU A 190 -0.74 -3.41 2.37
N GLU A 191 -1.95 -2.86 2.22
CA GLU A 191 -2.77 -2.45 3.39
C GLU A 191 -3.22 -3.63 4.24
N CYS A 192 -3.54 -4.78 3.62
CA CYS A 192 -3.91 -5.99 4.36
C CYS A 192 -2.71 -6.90 4.69
N GLY A 193 -1.47 -6.45 4.49
CA GLY A 193 -0.26 -7.21 4.82
C GLY A 193 0.06 -8.41 3.90
N GLU A 194 -0.64 -8.56 2.77
CA GLU A 194 -0.46 -9.66 1.80
C GLU A 194 0.73 -9.41 0.85
N SER A 195 1.92 -9.25 1.43
CA SER A 195 3.13 -8.82 0.70
C SER A 195 3.58 -9.78 -0.40
N GLY A 196 3.36 -11.09 -0.25
CA GLY A 196 3.70 -12.09 -1.26
C GLY A 196 2.87 -11.96 -2.54
N GLN A 197 1.56 -11.76 -2.40
CA GLN A 197 0.69 -11.48 -3.55
C GLN A 197 0.99 -10.10 -4.13
N ALA A 198 1.23 -9.10 -3.29
CA ALA A 198 1.60 -7.77 -3.73
C ALA A 198 2.88 -7.81 -4.58
N GLN A 199 3.90 -8.58 -4.18
CA GLN A 199 5.13 -8.75 -4.96
C GLN A 199 4.86 -9.36 -6.34
N THR A 200 3.91 -10.30 -6.45
CA THR A 200 3.54 -10.93 -7.74
C THR A 200 2.97 -9.91 -8.72
N TYR A 201 2.03 -9.09 -8.27
CA TYR A 201 1.43 -8.04 -9.11
C TYR A 201 2.40 -6.88 -9.38
N PHE A 202 3.25 -6.54 -8.41
CA PHE A 202 4.29 -5.53 -8.59
C PHE A 202 5.31 -5.95 -9.66
N SER A 203 5.70 -7.23 -9.70
CA SER A 203 6.56 -7.74 -10.77
C SER A 203 5.93 -7.57 -12.15
N ARG A 204 4.62 -7.77 -12.30
CA ARG A 204 3.91 -7.46 -13.57
C ARG A 204 3.89 -5.98 -13.88
N ALA A 205 3.59 -5.13 -12.90
CA ALA A 205 3.64 -3.66 -13.05
C ALA A 205 5.02 -3.16 -13.48
N SER A 206 6.10 -3.76 -12.94
CA SER A 206 7.48 -3.37 -13.25
C SER A 206 7.85 -3.55 -14.72
N LEU A 207 7.21 -4.47 -15.43
CA LEU A 207 7.38 -4.64 -16.88
C LEU A 207 6.75 -3.50 -17.68
N LEU A 208 5.74 -2.82 -17.14
CA LEU A 208 4.95 -1.81 -17.82
C LEU A 208 5.28 -0.38 -17.38
N ILE A 209 6.06 -0.18 -16.32
CA ILE A 209 6.32 1.18 -15.77
C ILE A 209 6.94 2.16 -16.78
N HIS A 210 7.59 1.66 -17.83
CA HIS A 210 8.18 2.48 -18.88
C HIS A 210 7.14 3.03 -19.88
N THR A 211 5.93 2.49 -19.92
CA THR A 211 4.87 2.91 -20.84
C THR A 211 4.13 4.15 -20.35
N THR A 212 4.25 4.47 -19.06
CA THR A 212 3.59 5.63 -18.46
C THR A 212 4.49 6.84 -18.32
N GLU A 213 3.95 8.01 -18.62
CA GLU A 213 4.52 9.31 -18.26
C GLU A 213 3.80 9.98 -17.08
N ASP A 214 2.70 9.38 -16.62
CA ASP A 214 1.92 9.90 -15.50
C ASP A 214 2.74 9.91 -14.21
N LYS A 215 2.89 11.11 -13.64
CA LYS A 215 3.68 11.32 -12.42
C LYS A 215 3.06 10.61 -11.23
N GLU A 216 1.72 10.63 -11.11
CA GLU A 216 1.01 10.03 -9.99
C GLU A 216 1.21 8.51 -9.96
N THR A 217 1.05 7.84 -11.10
CA THR A 217 1.30 6.41 -11.24
C THR A 217 2.76 6.06 -10.96
N ARG A 218 3.73 6.87 -11.42
CA ARG A 218 5.16 6.65 -11.15
C ARG A 218 5.50 6.80 -9.67
N LEU A 219 4.91 7.77 -8.98
CA LEU A 219 5.10 7.96 -7.54
C LEU A 219 4.47 6.81 -6.74
N SER A 220 3.24 6.42 -7.09
CA SER A 220 2.56 5.27 -6.50
C SER A 220 3.38 3.97 -6.67
N TYR A 221 3.95 3.74 -7.86
CA TYR A 221 4.86 2.61 -8.11
C TYR A 221 6.07 2.64 -7.18
N ARG A 222 6.74 3.79 -7.06
CA ARG A 222 7.94 3.92 -6.21
C ARG A 222 7.62 3.73 -4.73
N LEU A 223 6.47 4.23 -4.26
CA LEU A 223 6.03 4.02 -2.89
C LEU A 223 5.71 2.55 -2.62
N CYS A 224 5.01 1.87 -3.54
CA CYS A 224 4.78 0.43 -3.46
C CYS A 224 6.11 -0.35 -3.40
N GLN A 225 7.10 0.08 -4.20
CA GLN A 225 8.44 -0.52 -4.19
C GLN A 225 9.11 -0.39 -2.81
N ALA A 226 9.06 0.81 -2.21
CA ALA A 226 9.63 1.07 -0.88
C ALA A 226 8.96 0.20 0.19
N ARG A 227 7.63 0.13 0.19
CA ARG A 227 6.84 -0.73 1.10
C ARG A 227 7.17 -2.21 0.91
N LEU A 228 7.27 -2.70 -0.32
CA LEU A 228 7.65 -4.09 -0.58
C LEU A 228 9.06 -4.43 -0.07
N PHE A 229 10.01 -3.50 -0.18
CA PHE A 229 11.32 -3.68 0.43
C PHE A 229 11.25 -3.75 1.96
N ASP A 230 10.41 -2.91 2.58
CA ASP A 230 10.19 -2.94 4.02
C ASP A 230 9.56 -4.28 4.49
N PHE A 231 8.48 -4.72 3.85
CA PHE A 231 7.84 -6.02 4.13
C PHE A 231 8.78 -7.22 3.93
N SER A 232 9.75 -7.13 3.02
CA SER A 232 10.73 -8.18 2.76
C SER A 232 12.02 -8.06 3.58
N ALA A 233 12.04 -7.19 4.60
CA ALA A 233 13.20 -6.90 5.45
C ALA A 233 14.44 -6.42 4.69
N ARG A 234 14.26 -5.90 3.47
CA ARG A 234 15.28 -5.22 2.64
C ARG A 234 15.37 -3.75 3.05
N PHE A 235 15.63 -3.53 4.33
CA PHE A 235 15.47 -2.23 4.96
C PHE A 235 16.42 -1.14 4.42
N ASN A 236 17.62 -1.51 3.94
CA ASN A 236 18.53 -0.55 3.32
C ASN A 236 17.94 0.04 2.04
N GLU A 237 17.38 -0.80 1.17
CA GLU A 237 16.72 -0.34 -0.06
C GLU A 237 15.43 0.42 0.24
N ALA A 238 14.65 -0.04 1.24
CA ALA A 238 13.46 0.66 1.69
C ALA A 238 13.80 2.07 2.18
N ALA A 239 14.77 2.20 3.09
CA ALA A 239 15.19 3.47 3.67
C ALA A 239 15.64 4.48 2.62
N GLN A 240 16.44 4.03 1.66
CA GLN A 240 16.88 4.88 0.55
C GLN A 240 15.69 5.35 -0.30
N ARG A 241 14.77 4.47 -0.68
CA ARG A 241 13.61 4.82 -1.50
C ARG A 241 12.64 5.76 -0.79
N TYR A 242 12.38 5.52 0.49
CA TYR A 242 11.57 6.42 1.29
C TYR A 242 12.21 7.81 1.44
N HIS A 243 13.53 7.87 1.67
CA HIS A 243 14.24 9.14 1.75
C HIS A 243 14.18 9.90 0.43
N GLU A 244 14.41 9.23 -0.70
CA GLU A 244 14.29 9.81 -2.06
C GLU A 244 12.88 10.38 -2.29
N LEU A 245 11.82 9.65 -1.95
CA LEU A 245 10.44 10.09 -2.11
C LEU A 245 10.07 11.26 -1.21
N SER A 246 10.63 11.32 0.00
CA SER A 246 10.37 12.42 0.96
C SER A 246 10.75 13.81 0.44
N PHE A 247 11.51 13.91 -0.65
CA PHE A 247 11.90 15.18 -1.27
C PHE A 247 10.98 15.62 -2.42
N ASP A 248 10.09 14.76 -2.94
CA ASP A 248 9.27 15.14 -4.11
C ASP A 248 8.13 16.08 -3.69
N SER A 249 8.23 17.36 -4.06
CA SER A 249 7.30 18.42 -3.67
C SER A 249 5.88 18.27 -4.23
N SER A 250 5.61 17.34 -5.15
CA SER A 250 4.22 17.04 -5.54
C SER A 250 3.50 16.14 -4.56
N ILE A 251 4.21 15.59 -3.57
CA ILE A 251 3.63 14.83 -2.47
C ILE A 251 3.33 15.81 -1.33
N ASP A 252 2.19 15.63 -0.67
CA ASP A 252 1.81 16.45 0.47
C ASP A 252 2.91 16.43 1.56
N GLU A 253 3.02 17.51 2.32
CA GLU A 253 4.02 17.62 3.37
C GLU A 253 3.87 16.55 4.45
N GLU A 254 2.65 16.22 4.85
CA GLU A 254 2.37 15.19 5.86
C GLU A 254 2.85 13.80 5.38
N ASP A 255 2.54 13.46 4.13
CA ASP A 255 2.98 12.22 3.49
C ASP A 255 4.50 12.16 3.33
N ARG A 256 5.14 13.29 2.97
CA ARG A 256 6.61 13.37 2.88
C ARG A 256 7.27 13.15 4.24
N LEU A 257 6.68 13.67 5.32
CA LEU A 257 7.17 13.45 6.68
C LEU A 257 6.98 12.00 7.11
N GLN A 258 5.86 11.36 6.73
CA GLN A 258 5.66 9.93 6.97
C GLN A 258 6.70 9.08 6.23
N MET A 259 6.99 9.40 4.97
CA MET A 259 8.06 8.73 4.21
C MET A 259 9.42 8.93 4.89
N LEU A 260 9.73 10.15 5.37
CA LEU A 260 10.97 10.41 6.11
C LEU A 260 11.04 9.60 7.41
N LYS A 261 9.93 9.49 8.15
CA LYS A 261 9.81 8.64 9.34
C LYS A 261 10.10 7.18 8.98
N SER A 262 9.47 6.63 7.95
CA SER A 262 9.72 5.27 7.46
C SER A 262 11.16 5.07 7.03
N ALA A 263 11.80 6.07 6.41
CA ALA A 263 13.21 6.03 6.05
C ALA A 263 14.13 5.90 7.28
N VAL A 264 13.88 6.70 8.32
CA VAL A 264 14.61 6.62 9.59
C VAL A 264 14.41 5.26 10.26
N THR A 265 13.16 4.82 10.40
CA THR A 265 12.81 3.53 11.03
C THR A 265 13.51 2.36 10.32
N THR A 266 13.37 2.26 9.00
CA THR A 266 14.00 1.19 8.21
C THR A 266 15.53 1.28 8.24
N SER A 267 16.13 2.48 8.21
CA SER A 267 17.59 2.62 8.34
C SER A 267 18.14 2.10 9.68
N ILE A 268 17.37 2.25 10.76
CA ILE A 268 17.75 1.75 12.09
C ILE A 268 17.64 0.22 12.13
N LEU A 269 16.56 -0.35 11.58
CA LEU A 269 16.32 -1.79 11.47
C LEU A 269 17.28 -2.52 10.52
N ALA A 270 17.86 -1.80 9.55
CA ALA A 270 18.76 -2.38 8.58
C ALA A 270 19.98 -3.07 9.22
N PRO A 271 20.51 -4.15 8.61
CA PRO A 271 21.70 -4.82 9.10
C PRO A 271 22.93 -3.91 9.03
N ALA A 272 23.83 -4.05 10.00
CA ALA A 272 25.07 -3.28 10.05
C ALA A 272 25.93 -3.46 8.79
N GLY A 273 26.43 -2.36 8.22
CA GLY A 273 27.31 -2.37 7.06
C GLY A 273 27.48 -0.98 6.41
N PRO A 274 28.39 -0.85 5.42
CA PRO A 274 28.73 0.45 4.83
C PRO A 274 27.55 1.19 4.18
N GLN A 275 26.59 0.44 3.60
CA GLN A 275 25.40 1.04 3.00
C GLN A 275 24.50 1.69 4.07
N ARG A 276 24.24 0.96 5.16
CA ARG A 276 23.48 1.48 6.30
C ARG A 276 24.12 2.73 6.89
N SER A 277 25.43 2.71 7.12
CA SER A 277 26.15 3.87 7.68
C SER A 277 26.03 5.12 6.79
N ARG A 278 26.07 4.95 5.46
CA ARG A 278 25.82 6.05 4.51
C ARG A 278 24.41 6.61 4.60
N VAL A 279 23.40 5.74 4.69
CA VAL A 279 21.99 6.16 4.82
C VAL A 279 21.77 6.88 6.15
N LEU A 280 22.26 6.35 7.27
CA LEU A 280 22.18 7.00 8.58
C LEU A 280 22.87 8.37 8.58
N ALA A 281 24.03 8.50 7.95
CA ALA A 281 24.74 9.77 7.83
C ALA A 281 23.96 10.79 6.98
N SER A 282 23.31 10.34 5.89
CA SER A 282 22.45 11.18 5.05
C SER A 282 21.26 11.70 5.85
N LEU A 283 20.54 10.81 6.53
CA LEU A 283 19.37 11.13 7.35
C LEU A 283 19.74 12.02 8.55
N ASN A 284 20.90 11.82 9.18
CA ASN A 284 21.36 12.68 10.29
C ASN A 284 21.65 14.13 9.87
N ARG A 285 21.93 14.37 8.59
CA ARG A 285 22.17 15.71 8.03
C ARG A 285 20.88 16.38 7.55
N ASP A 286 19.78 15.63 7.43
CA ASP A 286 18.48 16.16 7.03
C ASP A 286 17.82 16.81 8.26
N GLU A 287 17.79 18.15 8.29
CA GLU A 287 17.26 18.89 9.45
C GLU A 287 15.82 18.50 9.81
N ARG A 288 15.03 18.06 8.82
CA ARG A 288 13.64 17.60 9.02
C ARG A 288 13.56 16.40 9.97
N VAL A 289 14.60 15.57 10.01
CA VAL A 289 14.69 14.44 10.94
C VAL A 289 14.79 14.91 12.39
N SER A 290 15.43 16.05 12.65
CA SER A 290 15.54 16.62 13.99
C SER A 290 14.40 17.56 14.37
N SER A 291 13.84 18.33 13.44
CA SER A 291 12.77 19.30 13.71
C SER A 291 11.38 18.67 13.68
N SER A 292 11.13 17.77 12.73
CA SER A 292 9.75 17.38 12.40
C SER A 292 9.37 15.97 12.88
N LEU A 293 10.34 15.16 13.29
CA LEU A 293 10.10 13.79 13.78
C LEU A 293 10.13 13.68 15.31
N PRO A 294 9.43 12.70 15.91
CA PRO A 294 9.49 12.45 17.35
C PRO A 294 10.93 12.24 17.85
N ALA A 295 11.29 12.89 18.97
CA ALA A 295 12.67 13.01 19.46
C ALA A 295 13.43 11.68 19.68
N HIS A 296 12.74 10.57 19.91
CA HIS A 296 13.36 9.26 20.05
C HIS A 296 13.99 8.75 18.75
N LEU A 297 13.44 9.09 17.58
CA LEU A 297 13.96 8.69 16.27
C LEU A 297 15.34 9.32 15.95
N PRO A 298 15.53 10.65 15.98
CA PRO A 298 16.84 11.25 15.77
C PRO A 298 17.84 10.87 16.86
N THR A 299 17.39 10.61 18.10
CA THR A 299 18.25 10.13 19.19
C THR A 299 18.79 8.73 18.89
N MET A 300 17.89 7.80 18.55
CA MET A 300 18.27 6.43 18.17
C MET A 300 19.17 6.45 16.92
N LEU A 301 18.80 7.21 15.90
CA LEU A 301 19.57 7.34 14.67
C LEU A 301 21.00 7.82 14.93
N ARG A 302 21.18 8.85 15.78
CA ARG A 302 22.51 9.35 16.17
C ARG A 302 23.32 8.30 16.91
N LYS A 303 22.71 7.55 17.83
CA LYS A 303 23.38 6.45 18.54
C LYS A 303 23.79 5.33 17.61
N MET A 304 22.94 4.97 16.65
CA MET A 304 23.26 3.97 15.63
C MET A 304 24.39 4.45 14.72
N LEU A 305 24.41 5.72 14.33
CA LEU A 305 25.44 6.30 13.47
C LEU A 305 26.82 6.43 14.15
N LEU A 306 26.84 6.93 15.39
CA LEU A 306 28.08 7.16 16.15
C LEU A 306 28.59 5.90 16.85
N GLU A 307 27.81 4.82 16.80
CA GLU A 307 28.04 3.55 17.47
C GLU A 307 28.16 3.73 18.99
N TYR A 308 27.17 4.42 19.55
CA TYR A 308 26.96 4.49 20.99
C TYR A 308 26.08 3.34 21.45
N ILE A 309 26.28 2.92 22.70
CA ILE A 309 25.46 1.89 23.34
C ILE A 309 24.00 2.38 23.43
N VAL A 310 23.09 1.57 22.90
CA VAL A 310 21.64 1.76 22.97
C VAL A 310 21.10 1.02 24.20
N ARG A 311 20.40 1.73 25.07
CA ARG A 311 19.86 1.17 26.33
C ARG A 311 18.52 0.49 26.08
N ALA A 312 18.17 -0.47 26.96
CA ALA A 312 16.93 -1.24 26.85
C ALA A 312 15.66 -0.37 26.78
N GLU A 313 15.58 0.73 27.54
CA GLU A 313 14.40 1.61 27.50
C GLU A 313 14.25 2.34 26.15
N GLU A 314 15.35 2.67 25.49
CA GLU A 314 15.35 3.29 24.15
C GLU A 314 14.91 2.29 23.08
N VAL A 315 15.29 1.01 23.24
CA VAL A 315 14.82 -0.07 22.38
C VAL A 315 13.31 -0.23 22.50
N LYS A 316 12.78 -0.26 23.73
CA LYS A 316 11.33 -0.37 23.97
C LYS A 316 10.56 0.82 23.42
N GLU A 317 11.07 2.04 23.61
CA GLU A 317 10.44 3.25 23.05
C GLU A 317 10.38 3.19 21.52
N PHE A 318 11.48 2.79 20.88
CA PHE A 318 11.53 2.62 19.43
C PHE A 318 10.61 1.49 18.92
N GLU A 319 10.57 0.36 19.63
CA GLU A 319 9.72 -0.79 19.28
C GLU A 319 8.22 -0.46 19.35
N GLY A 320 7.82 0.43 20.26
CA GLY A 320 6.45 0.95 20.35
C GLY A 320 6.00 1.71 19.09
N GLY A 321 6.94 2.24 18.30
CA GLY A 321 6.68 2.95 17.05
C GLY A 321 6.71 2.08 15.78
N LEU A 322 7.02 0.78 15.89
CA LEU A 322 7.11 -0.12 14.74
C LEU A 322 5.75 -0.62 14.26
N GLU A 323 5.68 -0.97 12.97
CA GLU A 323 4.53 -1.65 12.38
C GLU A 323 4.57 -3.16 12.69
N GLU A 324 3.43 -3.85 12.52
CA GLU A 324 3.32 -5.27 12.87
C GLU A 324 4.32 -6.15 12.10
N HIS A 325 4.49 -5.92 10.79
CA HIS A 325 5.46 -6.68 9.98
C HIS A 325 6.91 -6.40 10.37
N GLN A 326 7.20 -5.22 10.92
CA GLN A 326 8.55 -4.86 11.38
C GLN A 326 8.92 -5.52 12.71
N ARG A 327 7.93 -5.95 13.50
CA ARG A 327 8.10 -6.69 14.77
C ARG A 327 8.27 -8.21 14.56
N ALA A 328 8.66 -8.64 13.36
CA ALA A 328 8.90 -10.04 13.07
C ALA A 328 9.91 -10.65 14.06
N LYS A 329 9.60 -11.84 14.56
CA LYS A 329 10.51 -12.60 15.41
C LYS A 329 11.55 -13.31 14.55
N VAL A 330 12.79 -13.30 15.00
CA VAL A 330 13.90 -13.97 14.33
C VAL A 330 14.20 -15.33 14.95
N GLU A 331 14.76 -16.23 14.14
CA GLU A 331 15.35 -17.48 14.64
C GLU A 331 16.46 -17.15 15.66
N GLY A 332 16.43 -17.83 16.80
CA GLY A 332 17.30 -17.53 17.95
C GLY A 332 16.68 -16.60 19.00
N GLY A 333 15.42 -16.18 18.81
CA GLY A 333 14.63 -15.44 19.79
C GLY A 333 14.76 -13.92 19.67
N GLY A 334 13.71 -13.23 20.13
CA GLY A 334 13.60 -11.78 20.04
C GLY A 334 13.08 -11.26 18.70
N THR A 335 13.01 -9.94 18.56
CA THR A 335 12.58 -9.27 17.32
C THR A 335 13.78 -8.93 16.42
N VAL A 336 13.51 -8.62 15.14
CA VAL A 336 14.52 -8.11 14.19
C VAL A 336 15.29 -6.93 14.79
N LEU A 337 14.58 -6.00 15.44
CA LEU A 337 15.16 -4.85 16.12
C LEU A 337 16.12 -5.28 17.24
N GLU A 338 15.67 -6.15 18.15
CA GLU A 338 16.50 -6.60 19.27
C GLU A 338 17.79 -7.23 18.79
N ARG A 339 17.73 -8.05 17.74
CA ARG A 339 18.93 -8.63 17.13
C ARG A 339 19.85 -7.56 16.55
N ALA A 340 19.32 -6.61 15.79
CA ALA A 340 20.11 -5.52 15.21
C ALA A 340 20.79 -4.67 16.29
N VAL A 341 20.07 -4.34 17.36
CA VAL A 341 20.59 -3.55 18.49
C VAL A 341 21.63 -4.33 19.29
N ARG A 342 21.44 -5.64 19.52
CA ARG A 342 22.45 -6.48 20.20
C ARG A 342 23.77 -6.49 19.43
N GLU A 343 23.72 -6.77 18.13
CA GLU A 343 24.92 -6.78 17.29
C GLU A 343 25.59 -5.39 17.25
N HIS A 344 24.80 -4.33 17.16
CA HIS A 344 25.28 -2.94 17.26
C HIS A 344 25.99 -2.66 18.58
N ASN A 345 25.38 -3.03 19.71
CA ASN A 345 25.91 -2.77 21.05
C ASN A 345 27.23 -3.50 21.31
N VAL A 346 27.45 -4.70 20.75
CA VAL A 346 28.76 -5.39 20.84
C VAL A 346 29.85 -4.55 20.18
N GLY A 347 29.59 -4.02 18.97
CA GLY A 347 30.53 -3.12 18.29
C GLY A 347 30.78 -1.83 19.07
N ALA A 348 29.72 -1.24 19.63
CA ALA A 348 29.82 -0.06 20.49
C ALA A 348 30.66 -0.31 21.76
N CYS A 349 30.62 -1.52 22.34
CA CYS A 349 31.46 -1.87 23.48
C CYS A 349 32.95 -1.86 23.12
N GLY A 350 33.33 -2.33 21.92
CA GLY A 350 34.72 -2.28 21.45
C GLY A 350 35.26 -0.87 21.24
N LYS A 351 34.40 0.16 21.27
CA LYS A 351 34.81 1.57 21.26
C LYS A 351 35.13 2.14 22.63
N VAL A 352 34.68 1.48 23.70
CA VAL A 352 34.72 1.99 25.07
C VAL A 352 35.64 1.14 25.95
N TYR A 353 35.73 -0.16 25.67
CA TYR A 353 36.46 -1.13 26.47
C TYR A 353 37.57 -1.79 25.65
N ASP A 354 38.73 -2.01 26.26
CA ASP A 354 39.76 -2.89 25.69
C ASP A 354 39.34 -4.37 25.81
N ASN A 355 38.62 -4.71 26.87
CA ASN A 355 38.02 -6.02 27.11
C ASN A 355 36.80 -5.91 28.03
N ILE A 356 35.91 -6.90 27.95
CA ILE A 356 34.68 -6.97 28.75
C ILE A 356 34.36 -8.42 29.10
N SER A 357 33.86 -8.68 30.31
CA SER A 357 33.37 -10.01 30.68
C SER A 357 32.05 -10.34 30.00
N PHE A 358 31.77 -11.61 29.75
CA PHE A 358 30.50 -12.02 29.15
C PHE A 358 29.28 -11.72 30.03
N GLU A 359 29.44 -11.66 31.34
CA GLU A 359 28.40 -11.22 32.27
C GLU A 359 28.08 -9.72 32.10
N ALA A 360 29.11 -8.87 32.06
CA ALA A 360 28.92 -7.43 31.85
C ALA A 360 28.41 -7.12 30.44
N LEU A 361 28.90 -7.83 29.42
CA LEU A 361 28.39 -7.74 28.06
C LEU A 361 26.92 -8.19 28.01
N GLY A 362 26.57 -9.30 28.65
CA GLY A 362 25.19 -9.79 28.77
C GLY A 362 24.25 -8.75 29.35
N ALA A 363 24.67 -8.05 30.41
CA ALA A 363 23.89 -6.95 31.00
C ALA A 363 23.63 -5.79 30.01
N VAL A 364 24.59 -5.47 29.13
CA VAL A 364 24.43 -4.45 28.08
C VAL A 364 23.51 -4.91 26.95
N LEU A 365 23.57 -6.20 26.60
CA LEU A 365 22.80 -6.79 25.49
C LEU A 365 21.41 -7.30 25.90
N ASN A 366 21.11 -7.29 27.21
CA ASN A 366 19.96 -7.96 27.80
C ASN A 366 19.92 -9.46 27.44
N LEU A 367 21.04 -10.13 27.64
CA LEU A 367 21.26 -11.57 27.43
C LEU A 367 21.98 -12.17 28.65
N ASP A 368 21.95 -13.50 28.76
CA ASP A 368 22.87 -14.22 29.64
C ASP A 368 24.30 -14.23 29.06
N ALA A 369 25.28 -14.64 29.88
CA ALA A 369 26.68 -14.67 29.48
C ALA A 369 26.92 -15.58 28.26
N GLU A 370 26.24 -16.73 28.21
CA GLU A 370 26.33 -17.66 27.09
C GLU A 370 25.77 -17.05 25.79
N GLY A 371 24.60 -16.39 25.85
CA GLY A 371 24.02 -15.67 24.72
C GLY A 371 24.89 -14.51 24.23
N ALA A 372 25.53 -13.79 25.15
CA ALA A 372 26.47 -12.72 24.82
C ALA A 372 27.73 -13.27 24.12
N GLU A 373 28.31 -14.35 24.64
CA GLU A 373 29.45 -15.04 24.02
C GLU A 373 29.09 -15.55 22.62
N ASN A 374 27.94 -16.21 22.46
CA ASN A 374 27.46 -16.71 21.17
C ASN A 374 27.26 -15.58 20.15
N THR A 375 26.78 -14.42 20.59
CA THR A 375 26.61 -13.23 19.73
C THR A 375 27.97 -12.69 19.28
N ALA A 376 28.90 -12.50 20.21
CA ALA A 376 30.25 -12.04 19.89
C ALA A 376 31.00 -13.01 18.96
N ARG A 377 30.95 -14.32 19.26
CA ARG A 377 31.56 -15.38 18.45
C ARG A 377 31.09 -15.32 17.01
N ARG A 378 29.77 -15.24 16.79
CA ARG A 378 29.19 -15.14 15.45
C ARG A 378 29.67 -13.89 14.69
N MET A 379 29.78 -12.76 15.37
CA MET A 379 30.26 -11.52 14.74
C MET A 379 31.75 -11.61 14.37
N ILE A 380 32.58 -12.29 15.17
CA ILE A 380 33.99 -12.57 14.86
C ILE A 380 34.10 -13.52 13.66
N GLU A 381 33.37 -14.63 13.66
CA GLU A 381 33.36 -15.62 12.56
C GLU A 381 32.95 -14.99 11.23
N GLN A 382 32.03 -14.03 11.26
CA GLN A 382 31.58 -13.29 10.08
C GLN A 382 32.53 -12.16 9.65
N GLY A 383 33.63 -11.94 10.37
CA GLY A 383 34.59 -10.88 10.10
C GLY A 383 34.05 -9.46 10.35
N ARG A 384 32.92 -9.34 11.07
CA ARG A 384 32.27 -8.05 11.38
C ARG A 384 32.72 -7.47 12.72
N LEU A 385 33.36 -8.25 13.57
CA LEU A 385 33.94 -7.82 14.84
C LEU A 385 35.41 -8.24 14.90
N ARG A 386 36.31 -7.25 15.05
CA ARG A 386 37.73 -7.49 15.29
C ARG A 386 37.98 -7.67 16.78
N ALA A 387 37.90 -8.92 17.24
CA ALA A 387 38.03 -9.30 18.65
C ALA A 387 38.45 -10.77 18.78
N TRP A 388 38.92 -11.17 19.97
CA TRP A 388 39.14 -12.59 20.31
C TRP A 388 38.54 -12.92 21.68
N ILE A 389 38.21 -14.20 21.87
CA ILE A 389 37.56 -14.72 23.07
C ILE A 389 38.58 -15.47 23.93
N ASP A 390 38.72 -15.08 25.19
CA ASP A 390 39.39 -15.87 26.22
C ASP A 390 38.32 -16.66 26.99
N GLN A 391 38.11 -17.91 26.58
CA GLN A 391 37.07 -18.76 27.13
C GLN A 391 37.32 -19.14 28.60
N PRO A 392 38.54 -19.50 29.05
CA PRO A 392 38.80 -19.75 30.48
C PRO A 392 38.53 -18.55 31.39
N LEU A 393 38.88 -17.33 30.95
CA LEU A 393 38.65 -16.11 31.73
C LEU A 393 37.27 -15.48 31.51
N GLN A 394 36.49 -15.99 30.54
CA GLN A 394 35.17 -15.47 30.17
C GLN A 394 35.23 -13.98 29.77
N LEU A 395 36.27 -13.61 29.04
CA LEU A 395 36.53 -12.25 28.56
C LEU A 395 36.49 -12.18 27.03
N LEU A 396 35.88 -11.12 26.52
CA LEU A 396 35.99 -10.68 25.13
C LEU A 396 37.02 -9.56 25.06
N HIS A 397 38.06 -9.73 24.25
CA HIS A 397 39.09 -8.72 24.01
C HIS A 397 38.88 -8.09 22.64
N PHE A 398 38.87 -6.76 22.59
CA PHE A 398 38.75 -6.01 21.34
C PHE A 398 40.14 -5.65 20.80
N GLU A 399 40.27 -5.63 19.47
CA GLU A 399 41.52 -5.19 18.84
C GLU A 399 41.73 -3.68 19.06
N SER A 400 42.95 -3.29 19.46
CA SER A 400 43.29 -1.89 19.74
C SER A 400 43.26 -1.04 18.47
N ARG A 401 42.65 0.15 18.56
CA ARG A 401 42.49 1.12 17.46
C ARG A 401 43.80 1.57 16.82
N ALA A 402 44.94 1.46 17.50
CA ALA A 402 46.23 1.88 16.96
C ALA A 402 46.62 1.12 15.66
N HIS A 403 46.08 -0.08 15.46
CA HIS A 403 46.23 -0.84 14.20
C HIS A 403 45.12 -0.57 13.17
N ALA A 404 44.00 0.04 13.57
CA ALA A 404 42.83 0.26 12.72
C ALA A 404 42.97 1.49 11.81
N ASP A 405 43.57 2.58 12.30
CA ASP A 405 43.74 3.81 11.52
C ASP A 405 44.79 3.64 10.38
N ALA A 406 45.75 2.72 10.55
CA ALA A 406 46.75 2.41 9.53
C ALA A 406 46.16 1.65 8.31
N ASP A 407 45.08 0.87 8.51
CA ASP A 407 44.37 0.15 7.45
C ASP A 407 43.23 0.99 6.84
N ALA A 408 42.61 1.88 7.62
CA ALA A 408 41.49 2.73 7.19
C ALA A 408 41.94 3.89 6.29
N ASP A 409 43.16 4.41 6.47
CA ASP A 409 43.76 5.42 5.56
C ASP A 409 44.08 4.86 4.16
N ALA A 410 43.96 3.54 3.95
CA ALA A 410 43.96 2.94 2.61
C ALA A 410 42.60 3.05 1.88
N GLN A 411 41.52 3.52 2.55
CA GLN A 411 40.18 3.68 1.96
C GLN A 411 39.45 4.96 2.44
N GLY A 412 39.98 6.13 2.04
CA GLY A 412 39.24 7.35 1.65
C GLY A 412 38.02 7.87 2.44
N THR A 413 38.24 8.98 3.16
CA THR A 413 37.42 10.22 3.28
C THR A 413 36.16 10.27 4.18
N ALA A 414 36.17 11.18 5.18
CA ALA A 414 35.04 12.08 5.51
C ALA A 414 35.44 13.21 6.49
N GLY A 415 35.00 14.45 6.24
CA GLY A 415 35.12 15.58 7.17
C GLY A 415 33.98 16.60 7.05
N GLY A 416 33.68 17.29 8.17
CA GLY A 416 33.06 18.63 8.22
C GLY A 416 31.58 18.73 8.69
N LEU A 417 31.33 19.41 9.82
CA LEU A 417 30.02 19.76 10.43
C LEU A 417 29.77 21.29 10.40
N GLY A 418 28.50 21.73 10.37
CA GLY A 418 28.03 23.12 10.52
C GLY A 418 26.52 23.20 10.83
N VAL A 419 26.06 24.25 11.51
CA VAL A 419 24.97 24.31 12.54
C VAL A 419 23.77 25.25 12.20
N GLU A 420 22.54 24.78 12.54
CA GLU A 420 21.24 25.35 13.03
C GLU A 420 20.56 26.65 12.50
N ARG A 421 19.20 26.63 12.38
CA ARG A 421 18.26 27.43 13.24
C ARG A 421 16.71 27.23 13.08
N GLU A 422 16.10 26.96 14.25
CA GLU A 422 14.80 27.28 14.91
C GLU A 422 13.44 27.62 14.21
N GLU A 423 12.39 27.04 14.83
CA GLU A 423 10.95 26.91 14.51
C GLU A 423 10.00 28.02 15.03
N LYS A 424 8.70 27.94 14.67
CA LYS A 424 7.55 28.07 15.61
C LYS A 424 6.20 27.56 15.08
N GLU A 425 5.34 27.17 16.03
CA GLU A 425 4.24 26.17 16.04
C GLU A 425 2.79 26.64 15.75
N VAL A 426 1.84 25.67 15.79
CA VAL A 426 0.39 25.66 16.21
C VAL A 426 -0.58 25.29 15.06
N GLN A 427 -1.56 24.35 15.10
CA GLN A 427 -2.10 23.33 16.05
C GLN A 427 -2.95 22.28 15.25
N PRO A 428 -3.40 21.15 15.84
CA PRO A 428 -3.69 19.89 15.13
C PRO A 428 -5.18 19.61 14.84
N VAL A 429 -5.47 18.86 13.75
CA VAL A 429 -6.63 17.94 13.65
C VAL A 429 -6.33 16.79 12.67
N THR A 430 -6.90 15.62 12.92
CA THR A 430 -6.51 14.24 12.53
C THR A 430 -6.67 13.80 11.05
N TRP A 431 -5.92 12.73 10.77
CA TRP A 431 -5.33 12.18 9.52
C TRP A 431 -6.27 11.39 8.55
N THR A 432 -7.39 10.86 9.04
CA THR A 432 -8.24 9.84 8.38
C THR A 432 -8.86 10.15 7.01
N GLU A 433 -9.52 11.29 6.91
CA GLU A 433 -10.67 11.46 6.01
C GLU A 433 -10.37 12.39 4.83
N ARG A 434 -9.10 12.80 4.66
CA ARG A 434 -8.73 13.96 3.83
C ARG A 434 -8.02 13.65 2.52
N TRP A 435 -7.61 12.40 2.28
CA TRP A 435 -6.84 12.01 1.08
C TRP A 435 -7.69 12.13 -0.20
N ASP A 436 -8.95 11.68 -0.18
CA ASP A 436 -9.71 11.51 -1.43
C ASP A 436 -10.47 12.76 -1.91
N GLU A 437 -10.79 13.72 -1.04
CA GLU A 437 -11.61 14.89 -1.42
C GLU A 437 -10.82 16.06 -2.03
N ARG A 438 -9.52 16.22 -1.72
CA ARG A 438 -8.76 17.43 -2.09
C ARG A 438 -8.08 17.38 -3.45
N ILE A 439 -8.10 16.24 -4.14
CA ILE A 439 -7.55 16.12 -5.51
C ILE A 439 -8.48 16.74 -6.57
N ARG A 440 -9.74 17.08 -6.25
CA ARG A 440 -10.68 17.73 -7.20
C ARG A 440 -10.77 19.25 -7.12
N GLY A 441 -9.99 19.90 -6.25
CA GLY A 441 -10.14 21.33 -5.94
C GLY A 441 -9.33 22.32 -6.79
N LEU A 442 -8.62 21.88 -7.83
CA LEU A 442 -7.77 22.75 -8.65
C LEU A 442 -8.12 22.61 -10.14
N VAL A 443 -9.28 23.18 -10.50
CA VAL A 443 -9.46 23.81 -11.82
C VAL A 443 -8.95 25.24 -11.72
#